data_AF-A0A3D0PPY9-F1
#
_entry.id   AF-A0A3D0PPY9-F1
#
_cell.length_a   1.000
_cell.length_b   1.000
_cell.length_c   1.000
_cell.angle_alpha   90.00
_cell.angle_beta   90.00
_cell.angle_gamma   90.00
#
_symmetry.space_group_name_H-M   'P 1'
#
loop_
_entity.id
_entity.type
_entity.pdbx_description
1 polymer ?
#
loop_
_entity_poly.entity_id
_entity_poly.type
_entity_poly.pdbx_seq_one_letter_code
_entity_poly.pdbx_strand_id
1 'polypeptide(L)'
;SWGGSQTLDEIGLLDELHASDYILYDRSRAKTPEESSLMYSKIVTADYYFMSSNAISLDGQLINIDGHGNRVACLIAGPKNVIVIAGMNKIVTDVNTGIERIRNMAAPPNAVRLEKKTPCSELGRCGNCLVEDCICCEIVITRKSRIPGRIKVILVGEELG
;
A
#
# COMPACT_ATOMS: atom_id res chain seq x y z
N SER A 1 10.01 8.84 0.08
CA SER A 1 9.03 8.45 1.13
C SER A 1 8.37 7.13 0.73
N TRP A 2 7.55 6.53 1.60
CA TRP A 2 6.90 5.24 1.34
C TRP A 2 5.55 5.10 2.06
N GLY A 3 4.73 4.17 1.55
CA GLY A 3 3.52 3.70 2.23
C GLY A 3 3.82 2.56 3.20
N GLY A 4 2.85 2.22 4.06
CA GLY A 4 2.97 1.00 4.86
C GLY A 4 2.98 -0.23 3.96
N SER A 5 4.05 -1.03 4.00
CA SER A 5 4.24 -2.15 3.08
C SER A 5 5.25 -3.17 3.61
N GLN A 6 4.77 -4.35 4.01
CA GLN A 6 5.62 -5.46 4.45
C GLN A 6 6.59 -5.91 3.36
N THR A 7 6.17 -5.88 2.09
CA THR A 7 7.08 -6.16 0.96
C THR A 7 8.29 -5.24 0.91
N LEU A 8 8.19 -3.98 1.36
CA LEU A 8 9.36 -3.08 1.36
C LEU A 8 10.28 -3.36 2.56
N ASP A 9 9.69 -3.81 3.66
CA ASP A 9 10.41 -4.23 4.87
C ASP A 9 11.19 -5.52 4.59
N GLU A 10 10.54 -6.54 4.02
CA GLU A 10 11.10 -7.87 3.72
C GLU A 10 12.30 -7.83 2.77
N ILE A 11 12.28 -6.95 1.77
CA ILE A 11 13.39 -6.80 0.81
C ILE A 11 14.52 -5.90 1.34
N GLY A 12 14.41 -5.38 2.57
CA GLY A 12 15.41 -4.51 3.18
C GLY A 12 15.52 -3.10 2.58
N LEU A 13 14.54 -2.67 1.77
CA LEU A 13 14.62 -1.37 1.11
C LEU A 13 14.58 -0.21 2.10
N LEU A 14 13.81 -0.33 3.18
CA LEU A 14 13.71 0.75 4.16
C LEU A 14 15.04 0.98 4.89
N ASP A 15 15.77 -0.08 5.22
CA ASP A 15 17.08 0.02 5.86
C ASP A 15 18.09 0.72 4.96
N GLU A 16 18.12 0.34 3.67
CA GLU A 16 18.97 1.00 2.67
C GLU A 16 18.60 2.48 2.49
N LEU A 17 17.30 2.80 2.46
CA LEU A 17 16.85 4.19 2.40
C LEU A 17 17.29 4.97 3.63
N HIS A 18 17.20 4.38 4.83
CA HIS A 18 17.64 5.00 6.08
C HIS A 18 19.16 5.20 6.16
N ALA A 19 19.94 4.36 5.50
CA ALA A 19 21.40 4.47 5.41
C ALA A 19 21.89 5.47 4.35
N SER A 20 20.98 5.98 3.50
CA SER A 20 21.32 6.85 2.37
C SER A 20 21.34 8.34 2.73
N ASP A 21 21.92 9.15 1.83
CA ASP A 21 21.96 10.62 1.95
C ASP A 21 20.67 11.32 1.46
N TYR A 22 19.60 10.57 1.20
CA TYR A 22 18.34 11.14 0.74
C TYR A 22 17.57 11.84 1.86
N ILE A 23 16.78 12.85 1.48
CA ILE A 23 15.80 13.45 2.40
C ILE A 23 14.61 12.49 2.53
N LEU A 24 14.48 11.86 3.70
CA LEU A 24 13.40 10.92 3.97
C LEU A 24 12.25 11.58 4.73
N TYR A 25 11.07 11.57 4.11
CA TYR A 25 9.82 11.85 4.79
C TYR A 25 9.23 10.53 5.31
N ASP A 26 9.56 10.19 6.53
CA ASP A 26 9.11 8.98 7.22
C ASP A 26 7.94 9.29 8.16
N ARG A 27 6.78 8.71 7.87
CA ARG A 27 5.55 8.88 8.66
C ARG A 27 5.68 8.37 10.10
N SER A 28 6.58 7.43 10.38
CA SER A 28 6.77 6.86 11.73
C SER A 28 7.37 7.87 12.72
N ARG A 29 8.01 8.93 12.19
CA ARG A 29 8.64 9.99 12.97
C ARG A 29 7.65 11.03 13.49
N ALA A 30 6.47 11.14 12.89
CA ALA A 30 5.40 11.99 13.41
C ALA A 30 4.73 11.31 14.62
N LYS A 31 4.64 12.02 15.75
CA LYS A 31 4.08 11.52 17.01
C LYS A 31 2.76 12.20 17.37
N THR A 32 2.47 13.38 16.82
CA THR A 32 1.18 14.06 16.99
C THR A 32 0.34 14.08 15.71
N PRO A 33 -0.98 14.34 15.80
CA PRO A 33 -1.82 14.54 14.62
C PRO A 33 -1.35 15.69 13.71
N GLU A 34 -0.88 16.78 14.30
CA GLU A 34 -0.38 17.96 13.58
C GLU A 34 0.90 17.62 12.83
N GLU A 35 1.85 16.94 13.49
CA GLU A 35 3.06 16.44 12.87
C GLU A 35 2.75 15.45 11.74
N SER A 36 1.75 14.58 11.94
CA SER A 36 1.33 13.59 10.94
C SER A 36 0.76 14.27 9.70
N SER A 37 -0.06 15.31 9.89
CA SER A 37 -0.61 16.12 8.80
C SER A 37 0.49 16.87 8.03
N LEU A 38 1.42 17.51 8.76
CA LEU A 38 2.56 18.20 8.16
C LEU A 38 3.53 17.25 7.45
N MET A 39 3.76 16.06 8.01
CA MET A 39 4.55 15.02 7.36
C MET A 39 3.87 14.58 6.07
N TYR A 40 2.56 14.33 6.10
CA TYR A 40 1.81 13.92 4.93
C TYR A 40 1.85 14.95 3.80
N SER A 41 1.78 16.25 4.09
CA SER A 41 1.90 17.30 3.05
C SER A 41 3.26 17.27 2.34
N LYS A 42 4.34 16.97 3.07
CA LYS A 42 5.68 16.75 2.51
C LYS A 42 5.74 15.46 1.69
N ILE A 43 5.11 14.38 2.17
CA ILE A 43 5.05 13.09 1.47
C ILE A 43 4.36 13.26 0.12
N VAL A 44 3.22 13.95 0.06
CA VAL A 44 2.44 14.17 -1.17
C VAL A 44 3.26 14.87 -2.26
N THR A 45 4.21 15.73 -1.87
CA THR A 45 5.05 16.52 -2.79
C THR A 45 6.45 15.93 -3.02
N ALA A 46 6.72 14.73 -2.50
CA ALA A 46 8.03 14.08 -2.65
C ALA A 46 8.39 13.75 -4.12
N ASP A 47 9.69 13.64 -4.40
CA ASP A 47 10.17 13.23 -5.73
C ASP A 47 9.93 11.75 -6.02
N TYR A 48 10.07 10.90 -4.99
CA TYR A 48 9.90 9.45 -5.07
C TYR A 48 9.08 8.89 -3.92
N TYR A 49 8.16 8.00 -4.27
CA TYR A 49 7.31 7.27 -3.33
C TYR A 49 7.31 5.78 -3.62
N PHE A 50 7.64 4.99 -2.61
CA PHE A 50 7.65 3.55 -2.69
C PHE A 50 6.40 2.95 -2.05
N MET A 51 5.80 1.96 -2.70
CA MET A 51 4.69 1.20 -2.13
C MET A 51 4.65 -0.19 -2.74
N SER A 52 3.86 -1.08 -2.16
CA SER A 52 3.42 -2.29 -2.84
C SER A 52 1.99 -2.13 -3.36
N SER A 53 1.54 -3.06 -4.21
CA SER A 53 0.13 -3.22 -4.56
C SER A 53 -0.46 -4.38 -3.75
N ASN A 54 -1.74 -4.30 -3.38
CA ASN A 54 -2.37 -5.44 -2.69
C ASN A 54 -2.68 -6.58 -3.67
N ALA A 55 -3.03 -6.26 -4.92
CA ALA A 55 -3.09 -7.20 -6.04
C ALA A 55 -2.80 -6.48 -7.37
N ILE A 56 -2.43 -7.24 -8.40
CA ILE A 56 -2.21 -6.74 -9.77
C ILE A 56 -2.87 -7.72 -10.73
N SER A 57 -3.79 -7.24 -11.56
CA SER A 57 -4.45 -8.10 -12.55
C SER A 57 -3.54 -8.41 -13.75
N LEU A 58 -3.86 -9.48 -14.51
CA LEU A 58 -3.12 -9.88 -15.72
C LEU A 58 -3.11 -8.78 -16.80
N ASP A 59 -4.12 -7.93 -16.86
CA ASP A 59 -4.18 -6.77 -17.74
C ASP A 59 -3.52 -5.50 -17.15
N GLY A 60 -2.80 -5.64 -16.04
CA GLY A 60 -1.92 -4.61 -15.48
C GLY A 60 -2.62 -3.58 -14.60
N GLN A 61 -3.83 -3.84 -14.11
CA GLN A 61 -4.51 -2.93 -13.19
C GLN A 61 -4.00 -3.15 -11.75
N LEU A 62 -3.63 -2.06 -11.08
CA LEU A 62 -3.23 -2.10 -9.67
C LEU A 62 -4.47 -1.99 -8.80
N ILE A 63 -4.65 -2.93 -7.88
CA ILE A 63 -5.81 -3.01 -7.00
C ILE A 63 -5.31 -2.80 -5.57
N ASN A 64 -5.76 -1.72 -4.96
CA ASN A 64 -5.32 -1.34 -3.62
C ASN A 64 -6.53 -1.11 -2.71
N ILE A 65 -6.42 -1.61 -1.50
CA ILE A 65 -7.40 -1.40 -0.45
C ILE A 65 -6.71 -0.72 0.74
N ASP A 66 -7.28 0.39 1.19
CA ASP A 66 -6.75 1.20 2.29
C ASP A 66 -7.84 1.56 3.31
N GLY A 67 -7.44 1.74 4.57
CA GLY A 67 -8.32 2.26 5.62
C GLY A 67 -8.41 3.79 5.61
N HIS A 68 -7.25 4.46 5.71
CA HIS A 68 -7.16 5.92 5.75
C HIS A 68 -7.04 6.58 4.38
N GLY A 69 -6.88 5.79 3.29
CA GLY A 69 -6.70 6.29 1.93
C GLY A 69 -5.38 7.02 1.64
N ASN A 70 -4.52 7.25 2.64
CA ASN A 70 -3.33 8.08 2.50
C ASN A 70 -2.27 7.51 1.54
N ARG A 71 -2.10 6.19 1.48
CA ARG A 71 -1.16 5.54 0.54
C ARG A 71 -1.71 5.56 -0.88
N VAL A 72 -2.98 5.19 -1.08
CA VAL A 72 -3.62 5.27 -2.40
C VAL A 72 -3.79 6.70 -2.91
N ALA A 73 -3.94 7.70 -2.04
CA ALA A 73 -3.93 9.10 -2.43
C ALA A 73 -2.58 9.48 -3.09
N CYS A 74 -1.45 9.04 -2.55
CA CYS A 74 -0.13 9.26 -3.17
C CYS A 74 0.01 8.53 -4.52
N LEU A 75 -0.64 7.38 -4.70
CA LEU A 75 -0.73 6.68 -5.98
C LEU A 75 -1.56 7.48 -7.00
N ILE A 76 -2.74 7.97 -6.61
CA ILE A 76 -3.69 8.69 -7.48
C ILE A 76 -3.15 10.08 -7.86
N ALA A 77 -2.80 10.89 -6.86
CA ALA A 77 -2.42 12.28 -7.00
C ALA A 77 -1.42 12.67 -5.90
N GLY A 78 -0.13 12.58 -6.22
CA GLY A 78 0.92 12.89 -5.26
C GLY A 78 2.30 12.86 -5.89
N PRO A 79 3.28 12.14 -5.32
CA PRO A 79 4.70 12.22 -5.68
C PRO A 79 5.00 12.13 -7.17
N LYS A 80 6.10 12.78 -7.59
CA LYS A 80 6.50 12.85 -9.02
C LYS A 80 6.74 11.47 -9.61
N ASN A 81 7.29 10.55 -8.82
CA ASN A 81 7.50 9.15 -9.17
C ASN A 81 6.88 8.24 -8.11
N VAL A 82 6.16 7.22 -8.56
CA VAL A 82 5.62 6.15 -7.71
C VAL A 82 6.22 4.82 -8.18
N ILE A 83 6.95 4.17 -7.30
CA ILE A 83 7.60 2.88 -7.55
C ILE A 83 6.83 1.83 -6.77
N VAL A 84 6.15 0.96 -7.51
CA VAL A 84 5.36 -0.15 -6.99
C VAL A 84 6.22 -1.41 -7.03
N ILE A 85 6.51 -2.00 -5.88
CA ILE A 85 7.27 -3.24 -5.76
C ILE A 85 6.34 -4.32 -5.20
N ALA A 86 6.16 -5.42 -5.93
CA ALA A 86 5.23 -6.48 -5.55
C ALA A 86 5.79 -7.86 -5.89
N GLY A 87 5.59 -8.83 -5.01
CA GLY A 87 5.87 -10.23 -5.28
C GLY A 87 4.91 -10.82 -6.31
N MET A 88 5.35 -11.87 -7.00
CA MET A 88 4.54 -12.58 -8.00
C MET A 88 3.29 -13.23 -7.40
N ASN A 89 3.30 -13.51 -6.09
CA ASN A 89 2.13 -13.97 -5.32
C ASN A 89 0.94 -12.99 -5.33
N LYS A 90 1.12 -11.76 -5.83
CA LYS A 90 0.07 -10.73 -5.90
C LYS A 90 -0.61 -10.63 -7.28
N ILE A 91 -0.17 -11.41 -8.27
CA ILE A 91 -0.80 -11.45 -9.59
C ILE A 91 -2.13 -12.23 -9.53
N VAL A 92 -3.18 -11.67 -10.13
CA VAL A 92 -4.53 -12.25 -10.18
C VAL A 92 -5.10 -12.17 -11.59
N THR A 93 -6.12 -12.97 -11.89
CA THR A 93 -6.75 -13.01 -13.22
C THR A 93 -7.41 -11.70 -13.60
N ASP A 94 -8.12 -11.07 -12.67
CA ASP A 94 -8.97 -9.90 -12.90
C ASP A 94 -9.19 -9.09 -11.61
N VAL A 95 -9.89 -7.96 -11.74
CA VAL A 95 -10.15 -7.02 -10.64
C VAL A 95 -10.97 -7.64 -9.51
N ASN A 96 -12.01 -8.42 -9.83
CA ASN A 96 -12.88 -9.01 -8.81
C ASN A 96 -12.11 -10.05 -8.00
N THR A 97 -11.38 -10.93 -8.68
CA THR A 97 -10.47 -11.90 -8.05
C THR A 97 -9.42 -11.19 -7.19
N GLY A 98 -8.91 -10.04 -7.64
CA GLY A 98 -8.02 -9.21 -6.84
C GLY A 98 -8.65 -8.67 -5.57
N ILE A 99 -9.87 -8.14 -5.63
CA ILE A 99 -10.59 -7.66 -4.44
C ILE A 99 -10.83 -8.82 -3.45
N GLU A 100 -11.20 -10.00 -3.95
CA GLU A 100 -11.39 -11.20 -3.13
C GLU A 100 -10.09 -11.66 -2.46
N ARG A 101 -8.97 -11.73 -3.22
CA ARG A 101 -7.62 -12.00 -2.67
C ARG A 101 -7.31 -11.03 -1.55
N ILE A 102 -7.52 -9.74 -1.77
CA ILE A 102 -7.15 -8.73 -0.78
C ILE A 102 -8.00 -8.89 0.48
N ARG A 103 -9.30 -9.09 0.34
CA ARG A 103 -10.23 -9.26 1.48
C ARG A 103 -9.99 -10.54 2.29
N ASN A 104 -9.53 -11.62 1.66
CA ASN A 104 -9.41 -12.93 2.30
C ASN A 104 -7.98 -13.39 2.56
N MET A 105 -6.97 -12.75 1.96
CA MET A 105 -5.55 -13.12 2.16
C MET A 105 -4.70 -11.97 2.68
N ALA A 106 -4.86 -10.75 2.15
CA ALA A 106 -3.98 -9.64 2.52
C ALA A 106 -4.50 -8.85 3.75
N ALA A 107 -5.80 -8.58 3.80
CA ALA A 107 -6.42 -7.80 4.88
C ALA A 107 -6.43 -8.54 6.24
N PRO A 108 -6.74 -9.84 6.34
CA PRO A 108 -6.74 -10.55 7.62
C PRO A 108 -5.41 -10.45 8.40
N PRO A 109 -4.24 -10.84 7.87
CA PRO A 109 -2.98 -10.73 8.61
C PRO A 109 -2.61 -9.26 8.89
N ASN A 110 -2.97 -8.34 7.99
CA ASN A 110 -2.74 -6.92 8.20
C ASN A 110 -3.60 -6.35 9.35
N ALA A 111 -4.85 -6.81 9.50
CA ALA A 111 -5.72 -6.42 10.60
C ALA A 111 -5.19 -6.93 11.94
N VAL A 112 -4.67 -8.18 11.98
CA VAL A 112 -3.98 -8.74 13.15
C VAL A 112 -2.74 -7.90 13.50
N ARG A 113 -1.88 -7.62 12.53
CA ARG A 113 -0.65 -6.82 12.70
C ARG A 113 -0.92 -5.41 13.21
N LEU A 114 -2.08 -4.84 12.87
CA LEU A 114 -2.52 -3.50 13.29
C LEU A 114 -3.40 -3.53 14.56
N GLU A 115 -3.54 -4.69 15.20
CA GLU A 115 -4.34 -4.89 16.42
C GLU A 115 -5.80 -4.42 16.28
N LYS A 116 -6.40 -4.66 15.11
CA LYS A 116 -7.77 -4.23 14.76
C LYS A 116 -8.81 -5.29 15.09
N LYS A 117 -9.86 -4.91 15.81
CA LYS A 117 -10.98 -5.79 16.18
C LYS A 117 -11.97 -5.92 15.03
N THR A 118 -11.62 -6.76 14.07
CA THR A 118 -12.41 -6.97 12.86
C THR A 118 -12.76 -8.45 12.70
N PRO A 119 -13.90 -8.80 12.07
CA PRO A 119 -14.21 -10.20 11.78
C PRO A 119 -13.12 -10.91 10.99
N CYS A 120 -12.39 -10.22 10.10
CA CYS A 120 -11.30 -10.84 9.35
C CYS A 120 -10.05 -11.11 10.19
N SER A 121 -9.77 -10.31 11.23
CA SER A 121 -8.69 -10.60 12.18
C SER A 121 -8.95 -11.84 13.03
N GLU A 122 -10.23 -12.14 13.33
CA GLU A 122 -10.62 -13.27 14.19
C GLU A 122 -10.88 -14.55 13.40
N LEU A 123 -11.57 -14.44 12.25
CA LEU A 123 -12.03 -15.58 11.47
C LEU A 123 -11.06 -15.97 10.34
N GLY A 124 -10.06 -15.14 10.04
CA GLY A 124 -9.16 -15.33 8.91
C GLY A 124 -9.80 -15.13 7.53
N ARG A 125 -11.05 -14.65 7.47
CA ARG A 125 -11.79 -14.40 6.23
C ARG A 125 -12.65 -13.15 6.32
N CYS A 126 -12.96 -12.54 5.18
CA CYS A 126 -13.75 -11.31 5.15
C CYS A 126 -15.19 -11.56 5.64
N GLY A 127 -15.62 -10.77 6.62
CA GLY A 127 -17.02 -10.71 7.07
C GLY A 127 -17.84 -9.60 6.40
N ASN A 128 -17.29 -8.90 5.41
CA ASN A 128 -17.89 -7.71 4.76
C ASN A 128 -18.40 -6.68 5.79
N CYS A 129 -17.56 -6.37 6.78
CA CYS A 129 -17.93 -5.55 7.92
C CYS A 129 -17.80 -4.05 7.65
N LEU A 130 -18.52 -3.26 8.43
CA LEU A 130 -18.40 -1.80 8.53
C LEU A 130 -18.20 -1.38 10.00
N VAL A 131 -17.50 -2.22 10.78
CA VAL A 131 -17.17 -1.90 12.17
C VAL A 131 -16.19 -0.73 12.23
N GLU A 132 -16.12 -0.06 13.38
CA GLU A 132 -15.24 1.09 13.60
C GLU A 132 -13.78 0.82 13.24
N ASP A 133 -13.29 -0.39 13.52
CA ASP A 133 -11.92 -0.83 13.24
C ASP A 133 -11.67 -1.32 11.80
N CYS A 134 -12.64 -1.13 10.87
CA CYS A 134 -12.51 -1.55 9.48
C CYS A 134 -11.28 -0.92 8.80
N ILE A 135 -10.47 -1.74 8.12
CA ILE A 135 -9.25 -1.31 7.42
C ILE A 135 -9.39 -1.29 5.89
N CYS A 136 -10.55 -1.69 5.36
CA CYS A 136 -10.80 -1.83 3.93
C CYS A 136 -11.89 -0.85 3.44
N CYS A 137 -11.73 0.42 3.80
CA CYS A 137 -12.69 1.48 3.53
C CYS A 137 -12.65 1.92 2.07
N GLU A 138 -11.45 2.10 1.51
CA GLU A 138 -11.23 2.58 0.16
C GLU A 138 -10.76 1.44 -0.74
N ILE A 139 -11.45 1.21 -1.85
CA ILE A 139 -11.05 0.25 -2.89
C ILE A 139 -10.71 1.04 -4.15
N VAL A 140 -9.43 1.09 -4.50
CA VAL A 140 -8.91 1.89 -5.61
C VAL A 140 -8.35 0.97 -6.69
N ILE A 141 -8.87 1.13 -7.90
CA ILE A 141 -8.41 0.45 -9.10
C ILE A 141 -7.68 1.46 -9.99
N THR A 142 -6.37 1.28 -10.16
CA THR A 142 -5.55 2.14 -11.03
C THR A 142 -5.30 1.45 -12.36
N ARG A 143 -5.97 1.94 -13.40
CA ARG A 143 -5.86 1.43 -14.78
C ARG A 143 -4.77 2.09 -15.60
N LYS A 144 -4.45 3.35 -15.30
CA LYS A 144 -3.52 4.18 -16.08
C LYS A 144 -3.05 5.37 -15.25
N SER A 145 -1.81 5.81 -15.49
CA SER A 145 -1.38 7.17 -15.11
C SER A 145 -1.55 8.13 -16.28
N ARG A 146 -2.10 9.33 -16.03
CA ARG A 146 -2.15 10.41 -17.04
C ARG A 146 -0.77 10.96 -17.37
N ILE A 147 0.20 10.80 -16.46
CA ILE A 147 1.57 11.26 -16.62
C ILE A 147 2.41 10.04 -17.04
N PRO A 148 2.89 9.97 -18.30
CA PRO A 148 3.72 8.87 -18.75
C PRO A 148 4.96 8.68 -17.87
N GLY A 149 5.28 7.42 -17.53
CA GLY A 149 6.46 7.09 -16.73
C GLY A 149 6.39 7.41 -15.24
N ARG A 150 5.30 8.03 -14.74
CA ARG A 150 5.15 8.34 -13.31
C ARG A 150 5.10 7.09 -12.43
N ILE A 151 4.28 6.12 -12.81
CA ILE A 151 4.12 4.86 -12.07
C ILE A 151 5.02 3.81 -12.73
N LYS A 152 5.91 3.22 -11.95
CA LYS A 152 6.83 2.15 -12.37
C LYS A 152 6.53 0.93 -11.51
N VAL A 153 6.32 -0.24 -12.14
CA VAL A 153 5.98 -1.48 -11.44
C VAL A 153 7.16 -2.44 -11.58
N ILE A 154 7.63 -2.95 -10.45
CA ILE A 154 8.69 -3.96 -10.35
C ILE A 154 8.05 -5.20 -9.75
N LEU A 155 8.01 -6.28 -10.54
CA LEU A 155 7.56 -7.59 -10.09
C LEU A 155 8.77 -8.39 -9.63
N VAL A 156 8.73 -8.83 -8.39
CA VAL A 156 9.77 -9.68 -7.79
C VAL A 156 9.32 -11.12 -7.88
N GLY A 157 10.19 -12.01 -8.39
CA GLY A 157 9.90 -13.43 -8.61
C GLY A 157 9.69 -14.28 -7.35
N GLU A 158 9.37 -13.66 -6.23
CA GLU A 158 9.26 -14.26 -4.90
C GLU A 158 7.87 -14.00 -4.30
N GLU A 159 7.54 -14.74 -3.24
CA GLU A 159 6.35 -14.47 -2.43
C GLU A 159 6.68 -13.41 -1.40
N LEU A 160 6.10 -12.21 -1.55
CA LEU A 160 6.36 -11.07 -0.65
C LEU A 160 5.05 -10.50 -0.09
N GLY A 161 5.12 -10.10 1.18
CA GLY A 161 4.14 -9.34 1.95
C GLY A 161 2.77 -9.95 2.18
#